data_AF-A0A8C7K3H9-F1
#
_entry.id   AF-A0A8C7K3H9-F1
#
_cell.length_a   1.000
_cell.length_b   1.000
_cell.length_c   1.000
_cell.angle_alpha   90.00
_cell.angle_beta   90.00
_cell.angle_gamma   90.00
#
_symmetry.space_group_name_H-M   'P 1'
#
loop_
_entity.id
_entity.type
_entity.pdbx_description
1 polymer ?
#
loop_
_entity_poly.entity_id
_entity_poly.type
_entity_poly.pdbx_seq_one_letter_code
_entity_poly.pdbx_strand_id
1 'polypeptide(L)'
;MVGYCPICGKPVYFGEKKRSLGRDYHPLCLKCQLCQRQLTPGQHAEHDEKPYCTNCYMKTFGPRAGNRRLMSNCHSSASSSSSSS
;
A
#
# COMPACT_ATOMS: atom_id res chain seq x y z
N MET A 1 21.24 10.85 14.98
CA MET A 1 19.81 11.20 15.12
C MET A 1 18.99 10.07 14.51
N VAL A 2 18.14 9.42 15.30
CA VAL A 2 17.29 8.31 14.85
C VAL A 2 15.96 8.88 14.34
N GLY A 3 15.53 8.43 13.17
CA GLY A 3 14.21 8.78 12.63
C GLY A 3 13.13 7.87 13.21
N TYR A 4 11.87 8.31 13.23
CA TYR A 4 10.74 7.48 13.65
C TYR A 4 9.78 7.29 12.49
N CYS A 5 9.33 6.06 12.29
CA CYS A 5 8.41 5.76 11.20
C CYS A 5 6.99 6.20 11.58
N PRO A 6 6.32 7.06 10.80
CA PRO A 6 4.96 7.51 11.10
C PRO A 6 3.89 6.40 10.91
N ILE A 7 4.26 5.26 10.29
CA ILE A 7 3.34 4.15 10.04
C ILE A 7 3.25 3.21 11.24
N CYS A 8 4.36 2.91 11.90
CA CYS A 8 4.42 1.94 13.01
C CYS A 8 4.91 2.55 14.33
N GLY A 9 5.37 3.80 14.33
CA GLY A 9 5.90 4.47 15.51
C GLY A 9 7.26 3.93 16.01
N LYS A 10 7.91 3.04 15.26
CA LYS A 10 9.18 2.43 15.65
C LYS A 10 10.40 3.23 15.16
N PRO A 11 11.54 3.16 15.88
CA PRO A 11 12.78 3.82 15.48
C PRO A 11 13.37 3.18 14.21
N VAL A 12 13.71 4.01 13.23
CA VAL A 12 14.29 3.61 11.94
C VAL A 12 15.80 3.83 11.98
N TYR A 13 16.55 2.74 11.87
CA TYR A 13 18.01 2.78 11.88
C TYR A 13 18.60 3.05 10.50
N PHE A 14 19.86 3.48 10.45
CA PHE A 14 20.54 3.87 9.20
C PHE A 14 20.58 2.76 8.14
N GLY A 15 20.67 1.49 8.53
CA GLY A 15 20.74 0.36 7.58
C GLY A 15 19.45 0.09 6.82
N GLU A 16 18.30 0.48 7.39
CA GLU A 16 16.97 0.24 6.83
C GLU A 16 16.20 1.52 6.54
N LYS A 17 16.74 2.69 6.90
CA LYS A 17 16.05 3.96 6.66
C LYS A 17 15.86 4.23 5.18
N LYS A 18 14.61 4.45 4.79
CA LYS A 18 14.25 4.97 3.46
C LYS A 18 13.96 6.45 3.59
N ARG A 19 14.84 7.28 3.03
CA ARG A 19 14.63 8.74 2.95
C ARG A 19 13.67 9.05 1.80
N SER A 20 12.52 9.64 2.10
CA SER A 20 11.54 10.03 1.08
C SER A 20 10.77 11.26 1.54
N LEU A 21 10.59 12.26 0.66
CA LEU A 21 9.87 13.51 0.96
C LEU A 21 10.30 14.20 2.28
N GLY A 22 11.56 13.99 2.70
CA GLY A 22 12.10 14.52 3.95
C GLY A 22 11.78 13.72 5.22
N ARG A 23 11.08 12.58 5.13
CA ARG A 23 10.75 11.67 6.25
C ARG A 23 11.44 10.31 6.12
N ASP A 24 11.54 9.58 7.24
CA ASP A 24 12.14 8.25 7.33
C ASP A 24 11.06 7.16 7.42
N TYR A 25 11.14 6.17 6.53
CA TYR A 25 10.21 5.04 6.49
C TYR A 25 10.96 3.70 6.50
N HIS A 26 10.32 2.65 7.03
CA HIS A 26 10.82 1.29 6.89
C HIS A 26 10.57 0.75 5.48
N PRO A 27 11.42 -0.17 4.98
CA PRO A 27 11.23 -0.84 3.69
C PRO A 27 9.89 -1.60 3.62
N LEU A 28 9.45 -2.17 4.75
CA LEU A 28 8.20 -2.92 4.85
C LEU A 28 6.97 -2.04 5.11
N CYS A 29 7.16 -0.86 5.72
CA CYS A 29 6.08 0.07 6.03
C CYS A 29 5.72 0.98 4.84
N LEU A 30 6.67 1.26 3.95
CA LEU A 30 6.46 2.13 2.79
C LEU A 30 5.63 1.43 1.70
N LYS A 31 4.33 1.30 1.95
CA LYS A 31 3.36 0.70 1.03
C LYS A 31 2.06 1.49 1.01
N CYS A 32 1.34 1.40 -0.09
CA CYS A 32 0.12 2.16 -0.31
C CYS A 32 -0.98 1.78 0.70
N GLN A 33 -1.66 2.75 1.30
CA GLN A 33 -2.78 2.44 2.22
C GLN A 33 -4.02 1.87 1.52
N LEU A 34 -4.20 2.14 0.21
CA LEU A 34 -5.36 1.66 -0.55
C LEU A 34 -5.15 0.24 -1.09
N CYS A 35 -4.06 0.02 -1.84
CA CYS A 35 -3.80 -1.25 -2.51
C CYS A 35 -2.73 -2.10 -1.82
N GLN A 36 -2.12 -1.60 -0.74
CA GLN A 36 -1.04 -2.28 0.00
C GLN A 36 0.17 -2.70 -0.86
N ARG A 37 0.33 -2.10 -2.04
CA ARG A 37 1.45 -2.35 -2.95
C ARG A 37 2.71 -1.69 -2.42
N GLN A 38 3.84 -2.39 -2.55
CA GLN A 38 5.17 -1.86 -2.29
C GLN A 38 5.42 -0.57 -3.09
N LEU A 39 5.81 0.49 -2.38
CA LEU A 39 6.11 1.79 -2.96
C LEU A 39 7.61 2.02 -2.92
N THR A 40 8.12 2.70 -3.94
CA THR A 40 9.53 3.07 -4.02
C THR A 40 9.74 4.42 -3.33
N PRO A 41 10.77 4.55 -2.47
CA PRO A 41 11.12 5.85 -1.89
C PRO A 41 11.47 6.85 -3.00
N GLY A 42 10.90 8.05 -2.95
CA GLY A 42 11.06 9.08 -3.99
C GLY A 42 10.13 8.96 -5.20
N GLN A 43 9.36 7.87 -5.35
CA GLN A 43 8.43 7.65 -6.47
C GLN A 43 7.02 7.29 -5.97
N HIS A 44 6.48 8.10 -5.05
CA HIS A 44 5.11 7.99 -4.56
C HIS A 44 4.56 9.37 -4.14
N ALA A 45 3.26 9.45 -3.91
CA ALA A 45 2.60 10.65 -3.43
C ALA A 45 2.30 10.52 -1.92
N GLU A 46 2.30 11.65 -1.21
CA GLU A 46 1.88 11.74 0.19
C GLU A 46 0.56 12.53 0.25
N HIS A 47 -0.40 12.06 1.04
CA HIS A 47 -1.67 12.74 1.31
C HIS A 47 -2.09 12.49 2.76
N ASP A 48 -2.47 13.53 3.50
CA ASP A 48 -2.84 13.41 4.93
C ASP A 48 -1.82 12.58 5.74
N GLU A 49 -0.52 12.83 5.53
CA GLU A 49 0.60 12.12 6.17
C GLU A 49 0.63 10.60 5.90
N LYS A 50 -0.04 10.13 4.85
CA LYS A 50 -0.10 8.74 4.43
C LYS A 50 0.47 8.55 3.01
N PRO A 51 1.29 7.51 2.78
CA PRO A 51 1.86 7.24 1.47
C PRO A 51 0.84 6.56 0.54
N TYR A 52 0.71 7.08 -0.68
CA TYR A 52 -0.18 6.59 -1.72
C TYR A 52 0.55 6.36 -3.04
N CYS A 53 0.11 5.34 -3.77
CA CYS A 53 0.61 5.05 -5.11
C CYS A 53 0.12 6.12 -6.11
N THR A 54 0.91 6.52 -7.11
CA THR A 54 0.51 7.52 -8.13
C THR A 54 -0.85 7.18 -8.75
N ASN A 55 -1.06 5.92 -9.09
CA ASN A 55 -2.32 5.43 -9.66
C ASN A 55 -3.52 5.56 -8.70
N CYS A 56 -3.29 5.31 -7.41
CA CYS A 56 -4.29 5.36 -6.35
C CYS A 56 -4.61 6.82 -6.03
N TYR A 57 -3.57 7.63 -5.85
CA TYR A 57 -3.69 9.05 -5.58
C TYR A 57 -4.52 9.75 -6.66
N MET A 58 -4.20 9.54 -7.94
CA MET A 58 -4.97 10.09 -9.06
C MET A 58 -6.41 9.57 -9.11
N LYS A 59 -6.66 8.31 -8.78
CA LYS A 59 -8.01 7.72 -8.81
C LYS A 59 -8.88 8.17 -7.62
N THR A 60 -8.27 8.45 -6.47
CA THR A 60 -8.97 8.77 -5.22
C THR A 60 -9.15 10.28 -5.04
N PHE A 61 -8.12 11.06 -5.37
CA PHE A 61 -8.08 12.53 -5.22
C PHE A 61 -8.19 13.28 -6.55
N GLY A 62 -8.07 12.60 -7.69
CA GLY A 62 -8.28 13.21 -9.00
C GLY A 62 -9.76 13.41 -9.34
N PRO A 63 -10.06 14.21 -10.38
CA PRO A 63 -11.43 14.49 -10.80
C PRO A 63 -12.16 13.19 -11.18
N ARG A 64 -13.27 12.94 -10.48
CA ARG A 64 -13.97 11.65 -10.45
C ARG A 64 -14.69 11.36 -11.78
N ALA A 65 -14.11 10.52 -12.63
CA ALA A 65 -14.88 9.75 -13.63
C ALA A 65 -15.26 8.40 -12.99
N GLY A 66 -16.56 8.23 -12.76
CA GLY A 66 -17.12 7.23 -11.88
C GLY A 66 -16.88 5.77 -12.25
N ASN A 67 -17.22 4.93 -11.26
CA ASN A 67 -17.65 3.54 -11.37
C ASN A 67 -16.70 2.56 -12.07
N ARG A 68 -15.87 1.90 -11.24
CA ARG A 68 -15.60 0.48 -11.45
C ARG A 68 -15.79 -0.27 -10.14
N ARG A 69 -16.99 -0.85 -10.00
CA ARG A 69 -17.25 -1.99 -9.10
C ARG A 69 -16.19 -3.04 -9.41
N LEU A 70 -15.26 -3.29 -8.50
CA LEU A 70 -14.49 -4.52 -8.56
C LEU A 70 -15.32 -5.55 -7.79
N MET A 71 -16.02 -6.37 -8.55
CA MET A 71 -16.57 -7.62 -8.05
C MET A 71 -15.37 -8.46 -7.58
N SER A 72 -15.26 -8.68 -6.29
CA SER A 72 -14.32 -9.62 -5.69
C SER A 72 -14.86 -11.04 -5.90
N ASN A 73 -14.71 -11.58 -7.11
CA ASN A 73 -14.90 -13.01 -7.36
C ASN A 73 -13.54 -13.70 -7.22
N CYS A 74 -13.20 -14.13 -6.01
CA CYS A 74 -12.14 -15.11 -5.77
C CYS A 74 -12.51 -16.05 -4.61
N HIS A 75 -13.62 -16.78 -4.76
CA HIS A 75 -13.86 -18.00 -4.00
C HIS A 75 -14.10 -19.15 -4.99
N SER A 76 -13.05 -19.48 -5.76
CA SER A 76 -12.97 -20.78 -6.42
C SER A 76 -12.61 -21.82 -5.36
N SER A 77 -13.63 -22.40 -4.74
CA SER A 77 -13.53 -23.72 -4.12
C SER A 77 -14.67 -24.58 -4.66
N ALA A 78 -14.55 -24.89 -5.95
CA ALA A 78 -15.19 -26.07 -6.50
C ALA A 78 -14.45 -27.29 -5.96
N SER A 79 -15.08 -28.04 -5.07
CA SER A 79 -14.80 -29.46 -4.93
C SER A 79 -16.14 -30.16 -4.83
N SER A 80 -16.62 -30.61 -5.99
CA SER A 80 -17.83 -31.40 -6.14
C SER A 80 -17.69 -32.70 -5.36
N SER A 81 -18.76 -33.09 -4.67
CA SER A 81 -19.06 -34.48 -4.33
C SER A 81 -18.93 -35.35 -5.59
N SER A 82 -18.41 -36.57 -5.44
CA SER A 82 -19.22 -37.79 -5.48
C SER A 82 -18.33 -39.04 -5.49
N SER A 83 -18.65 -39.93 -4.54
CA SER A 83 -18.64 -41.40 -4.61
C SER A 83 -17.94 -42.08 -5.80
N SER A 84 -17.01 -42.99 -5.51
CA SER A 84 -16.98 -44.30 -6.18
C SER A 84 -16.19 -45.32 -5.34
N SER A 85 -16.97 -46.27 -4.78
CA SER A 85 -16.67 -47.60 -4.23
C SER A 85 -15.47 -47.86 -3.31
#